data_AF-A0A1X0D6K6-F1
#
_entry.id   AF-A0A1X0D6K6-F1
#
_cell.length_a   1.000
_cell.length_b   1.000
_cell.length_c   1.000
_cell.angle_alpha   90.00
_cell.angle_beta   90.00
_cell.angle_gamma   90.00
#
_symmetry.space_group_name_H-M   'P 1'
#
loop_
_entity.id
_entity.type
_entity.pdbx_description
1 polymer ?
#
loop_
_entity_poly.entity_id
_entity_poly.type
_entity_poly.pdbx_seq_one_letter_code
_entity_poly.pdbx_strand_id
1 'polypeptide(L)'
;MLLRRAHERYCLPVVVFRCGMIVADTRYRGQVNLPDRFTRLIMTLAATGIAPGSFYPLDDTAGRHRAHYDGLPVNFIAEAIAALTQPVEPGFRTYRISNPYDDGVGLDEYVDWLNDAGYPIRRIDDYEQW
;
A
#
# COMPACT_ATOMS: atom_id res chain seq x y z
N MET A 1 24.12 -2.07 -0.90
CA MET A 1 25.49 -1.68 -0.46
C MET A 1 26.30 -0.94 -1.54
N LEU A 2 26.00 -1.06 -2.85
CA LEU A 2 26.74 -0.37 -3.92
C LEU A 2 26.71 1.16 -3.80
N LEU A 3 25.52 1.75 -3.61
CA LEU A 3 25.37 3.22 -3.49
C LEU A 3 26.10 3.78 -2.26
N ARG A 4 26.14 3.01 -1.16
CA ARG A 4 26.88 3.39 0.06
C ARG A 4 28.38 3.48 -0.23
N ARG A 5 28.94 2.46 -0.90
CA ARG A 5 30.36 2.45 -1.30
C ARG A 5 30.70 3.56 -2.29
N ALA A 6 29.79 3.87 -3.23
CA ALA A 6 29.99 4.96 -4.17
C ALA A 6 30.03 6.33 -3.47
N HIS A 7 29.15 6.53 -2.48
CA HIS A 7 29.19 7.72 -1.62
C HIS A 7 30.50 7.81 -0.83
N GLU A 8 30.92 6.73 -0.18
CA GLU A 8 32.17 6.71 0.62
C GLU A 8 33.42 6.97 -0.23
N ARG A 9 33.43 6.51 -1.50
CA ARG A 9 34.61 6.63 -2.37
C ARG A 9 34.68 7.94 -3.16
N TYR A 10 33.54 8.50 -3.53
CA TYR A 10 33.47 9.64 -4.46
C TYR A 10 32.65 10.82 -3.92
N CYS A 11 32.20 10.77 -2.66
CA CYS A 11 31.34 11.76 -2.02
C CYS A 11 30.04 12.07 -2.81
N LEU A 12 29.57 11.11 -3.62
CA LEU A 12 28.35 11.26 -4.43
C LEU A 12 27.13 11.44 -3.52
N PRO A 13 26.33 12.50 -3.66
CA PRO A 13 25.06 12.63 -2.95
C PRO A 13 24.12 11.47 -3.28
N VAL A 14 23.59 10.81 -2.24
CA VAL A 14 22.65 9.69 -2.41
C VAL A 14 21.46 9.87 -1.49
N VAL A 15 20.26 9.71 -2.05
CA VAL A 15 19.02 9.59 -1.30
C VAL A 15 18.35 8.26 -1.67
N VAL A 16 18.13 7.41 -0.67
CA VAL A 16 17.46 6.11 -0.83
C VAL A 16 16.05 6.19 -0.28
N PHE A 17 15.06 5.87 -1.10
CA PHE A 17 13.67 5.73 -0.67
C PHE A 17 13.32 4.25 -0.58
N ARG A 18 12.91 3.80 0.60
CA ARG A 18 12.40 2.45 0.84
C ARG A 18 10.88 2.52 0.89
N CYS A 19 10.25 2.24 -0.24
CA CYS A 19 8.80 2.26 -0.37
C CYS A 19 8.19 0.91 0.04
N GLY A 20 7.06 0.99 0.75
CA GLY A 20 6.14 -0.12 0.94
C GLY A 20 5.24 -0.31 -0.27
N MET A 21 3.93 -0.49 -0.02
CA MET A 21 2.99 -0.64 -1.11
C MET A 21 2.70 0.69 -1.82
N ILE A 22 2.72 0.68 -3.15
CA ILE A 22 2.41 1.84 -4.00
C ILE A 22 1.06 1.58 -4.66
N VAL A 23 0.05 2.37 -4.31
CA VAL A 23 -1.31 2.22 -4.84
C VAL A 23 -1.60 3.26 -5.92
N ALA A 24 -2.56 2.93 -6.79
CA ALA A 24 -3.03 3.85 -7.82
C ALA A 24 -3.63 5.11 -7.17
N ASP A 25 -3.42 6.25 -7.83
CA ASP A 25 -3.99 7.53 -7.43
C ASP A 25 -5.25 7.84 -8.27
N THR A 26 -6.09 8.74 -7.77
CA THR A 26 -7.33 9.18 -8.41
C THR A 26 -7.10 10.28 -9.47
N ARG A 27 -5.94 10.94 -9.50
CA ARG A 27 -5.69 12.09 -10.38
C ARG A 27 -5.81 11.78 -11.88
N TYR A 28 -5.40 10.59 -12.31
CA TYR A 28 -5.43 10.20 -13.72
C TYR A 28 -6.17 8.88 -13.91
N ARG A 29 -7.17 8.87 -14.77
CA ARG A 29 -7.95 7.67 -15.08
C ARG A 29 -7.12 6.64 -15.86
N GLY A 30 -7.38 5.36 -15.59
CA GLY A 30 -6.78 4.23 -16.32
C GLY A 30 -5.33 3.91 -15.95
N GLN A 31 -4.73 4.60 -14.97
CA GLN A 31 -3.36 4.34 -14.54
C GLN A 31 -3.34 3.31 -13.39
N VAL A 32 -3.07 2.06 -13.73
CA VAL A 32 -3.02 0.95 -12.76
C VAL A 32 -1.82 0.04 -13.02
N ASN A 33 -1.18 -0.42 -11.95
CA ASN A 33 -0.13 -1.43 -12.05
C ASN A 33 -0.77 -2.83 -12.05
N LEU A 34 -1.25 -3.28 -13.22
CA LEU A 34 -1.97 -4.56 -13.36
C LEU A 34 -1.31 -5.79 -12.72
N PRO A 35 0.01 -6.02 -12.82
CA PRO A 35 0.63 -7.19 -12.19
C PRO A 35 0.74 -7.08 -10.65
N ASP A 36 0.48 -5.91 -10.07
CA ASP A 36 0.57 -5.71 -8.62
C ASP A 36 -0.47 -6.52 -7.84
N ARG A 37 -0.07 -6.99 -6.65
CA ARG A 37 -0.93 -7.84 -5.80
C ARG A 37 -2.17 -7.12 -5.32
N PHE A 38 -2.06 -5.84 -4.96
CA PHE A 38 -3.21 -5.06 -4.52
C PHE A 38 -4.22 -4.90 -5.66
N THR A 39 -3.73 -4.53 -6.84
CA THR A 39 -4.58 -4.38 -8.03
C THR A 39 -5.30 -5.69 -8.37
N ARG A 40 -4.57 -6.82 -8.34
CA ARG A 40 -5.17 -8.15 -8.56
C ARG A 40 -6.20 -8.50 -7.50
N LEU A 41 -5.95 -8.20 -6.23
CA LEU A 41 -6.90 -8.46 -5.15
C LEU A 41 -8.22 -7.72 -5.37
N ILE A 42 -8.16 -6.40 -5.61
CA ILE A 42 -9.36 -5.59 -5.84
C ILE A 42 -10.13 -6.08 -7.08
N MET A 43 -9.42 -6.40 -8.17
CA MET A 43 -10.04 -6.96 -9.37
C MET A 43 -10.71 -8.32 -9.11
N THR A 44 -10.06 -9.20 -8.35
CA THR A 44 -10.63 -10.51 -7.99
C THR A 44 -11.88 -10.33 -7.15
N LEU A 45 -11.86 -9.49 -6.12
CA LEU A 45 -13.02 -9.23 -5.28
C LEU A 45 -14.22 -8.72 -6.08
N ALA A 46 -13.97 -7.75 -6.97
CA ALA A 46 -15.02 -7.21 -7.83
C ALA A 46 -15.55 -8.23 -8.85
N ALA A 47 -14.69 -9.13 -9.34
CA ALA A 47 -15.06 -10.12 -10.35
C ALA A 47 -15.77 -11.34 -9.75
N THR A 48 -15.33 -11.83 -8.59
CA THR A 48 -15.89 -13.02 -7.94
C THR A 48 -17.08 -12.69 -7.04
N GLY A 49 -17.17 -11.46 -6.53
CA GLY A 49 -18.21 -11.04 -5.61
C GLY A 49 -18.14 -11.73 -4.25
N ILE A 50 -16.98 -12.27 -3.87
CA ILE A 50 -16.77 -12.94 -2.58
C ILE A 50 -15.51 -12.43 -1.88
N ALA A 51 -15.62 -12.21 -0.57
CA ALA A 51 -14.54 -11.83 0.33
C ALA A 51 -14.54 -12.73 1.58
N PRO A 52 -13.43 -12.85 2.32
CA PRO A 52 -13.45 -13.55 3.59
C PRO A 52 -14.17 -12.71 4.66
N GLY A 53 -14.53 -13.36 5.76
CA GLY A 53 -15.07 -12.68 6.96
C GLY A 53 -14.12 -11.59 7.46
N SER A 54 -12.82 -11.90 7.47
CA SER A 54 -11.72 -10.95 7.63
C SER A 54 -10.48 -11.43 6.86
N PHE A 55 -9.67 -10.51 6.33
CA PHE A 55 -8.33 -10.83 5.80
C PHE A 55 -7.27 -11.05 6.89
N TYR A 56 -7.60 -10.76 8.15
CA TYR A 56 -6.71 -10.81 9.28
C TYR A 56 -7.15 -11.92 10.24
N PRO A 57 -6.22 -12.46 11.06
CA PRO A 57 -6.59 -13.42 12.10
C PRO A 57 -7.71 -12.87 12.99
N LEU A 58 -8.74 -13.69 13.21
CA LEU A 58 -9.78 -13.42 14.19
C LEU A 58 -9.26 -13.89 15.56
N ASP A 59 -9.33 -13.03 16.57
CA ASP A 59 -9.04 -13.43 17.95
C ASP A 59 -10.30 -14.02 18.62
N ASP A 60 -10.11 -14.75 19.73
CA ASP A 60 -11.17 -15.39 20.53
C ASP A 60 -12.28 -14.42 21.00
N THR A 61 -12.03 -13.11 20.96
CA THR A 61 -13.06 -12.08 21.16
C THR A 61 -13.72 -11.74 19.83
N ALA A 62 -14.80 -12.47 19.53
CA ALA A 62 -15.67 -12.33 18.36
C ALA A 62 -15.74 -10.90 17.76
N GLY A 63 -14.91 -10.64 16.75
CA GLY A 63 -14.87 -9.37 16.03
C GLY A 63 -13.74 -9.29 15.02
N ARG A 64 -13.89 -8.44 13.99
CA ARG A 64 -12.79 -8.13 13.07
C ARG A 64 -11.69 -7.38 13.82
N HIS A 65 -10.44 -7.77 13.59
CA HIS A 65 -9.32 -7.11 14.21
C HIS A 65 -9.10 -5.73 13.59
N ARG A 66 -8.76 -4.74 14.41
CA ARG A 66 -8.30 -3.45 13.90
C ARG A 66 -7.02 -3.68 13.12
N ALA A 67 -7.00 -3.32 11.85
CA ALA A 67 -5.89 -3.56 10.96
C ALA A 67 -5.48 -2.29 10.20
N HIS A 68 -4.29 -2.30 9.64
CA HIS A 68 -3.78 -1.20 8.83
C HIS A 68 -3.14 -1.73 7.56
N TYR A 69 -3.49 -1.16 6.42
CA TYR A 69 -2.88 -1.43 5.13
C TYR A 69 -1.86 -0.34 4.79
N ASP A 70 -0.56 -0.67 4.86
CA ASP A 70 0.56 0.24 4.55
C ASP A 70 0.70 0.46 3.03
N GLY A 71 -0.22 1.24 2.47
CA GLY A 71 -0.23 1.69 1.08
C GLY A 71 -0.28 3.20 0.96
N LEU A 72 0.53 3.75 0.05
CA LEU A 72 0.55 5.18 -0.26
C LEU A 72 0.29 5.44 -1.75
N PRO A 73 -0.48 6.49 -2.11
CA PRO A 73 -0.75 6.83 -3.51
C PRO A 73 0.53 7.18 -4.28
N VAL A 74 0.63 6.73 -5.53
CA VAL A 74 1.82 6.92 -6.36
C VAL A 74 2.22 8.39 -6.56
N ASN A 75 1.26 9.32 -6.70
CA ASN A 75 1.63 10.73 -6.89
C ASN A 75 2.22 11.34 -5.62
N PHE A 76 1.68 10.99 -4.44
CA PHE A 76 2.25 11.43 -3.16
C PHE A 76 3.70 10.98 -3.04
N ILE A 77 4.00 9.71 -3.35
CA ILE A 77 5.36 9.18 -3.30
C ILE A 77 6.27 9.90 -4.31
N ALA A 78 5.80 10.09 -5.54
CA ALA A 78 6.57 10.78 -6.57
C ALA A 78 6.89 12.24 -6.18
N GLU A 79 5.91 12.95 -5.64
CA GLU A 79 6.07 14.32 -5.14
C GLU A 79 7.03 14.39 -3.96
N ALA A 80 6.91 13.48 -2.99
CA ALA A 80 7.82 13.38 -1.87
C ALA A 80 9.26 13.12 -2.32
N ILE A 81 9.48 12.23 -3.29
CA ILE A 81 10.81 11.97 -3.86
C ILE A 81 11.35 13.24 -4.53
N ALA A 82 10.54 13.93 -5.33
CA ALA A 82 10.96 15.15 -6.02
C ALA A 82 11.33 16.26 -5.03
N ALA A 83 10.52 16.46 -3.99
CA ALA A 83 10.73 17.47 -2.98
C ALA A 83 11.96 17.16 -2.09
N LEU A 84 12.12 15.91 -1.65
CA LEU A 84 13.21 15.51 -0.74
C LEU A 84 14.56 15.31 -1.43
N THR A 85 14.59 15.33 -2.77
CA THR A 85 15.83 15.29 -3.56
C THR A 85 16.32 16.67 -3.99
N GLN A 86 15.56 17.75 -3.72
CA GLN A 86 15.90 19.11 -4.12
C GLN A 86 15.92 20.08 -2.92
N PRO A 87 16.96 20.92 -2.76
CA PRO A 87 18.21 20.92 -3.55
C PRO A 87 19.04 19.65 -3.32
N VAL A 88 20.00 19.40 -4.22
CA VAL A 88 20.94 18.29 -4.06
C VAL A 88 21.89 18.61 -2.90
N GLU A 89 21.61 18.02 -1.75
CA GLU A 89 22.46 18.17 -0.55
C GLU A 89 23.51 17.05 -0.48
N PRO A 90 24.73 17.37 -0.02
CA PRO A 90 25.76 16.36 0.19
C PRO A 90 25.33 15.34 1.26
N GLY A 91 25.81 14.11 1.12
CA GLY A 91 25.60 13.05 2.10
C GLY A 91 24.85 11.83 1.58
N PHE A 92 24.57 10.92 2.50
CA PHE A 92 23.82 9.68 2.25
C PHE A 92 22.60 9.65 3.16
N ARG A 93 21.41 9.77 2.57
CA ARG A 93 20.13 9.77 3.31
C ARG A 93 19.29 8.57 2.94
N THR A 94 18.50 8.08 3.89
CA THR A 94 17.55 6.99 3.66
C THR A 94 16.22 7.33 4.30
N TYR A 95 15.17 7.36 3.50
CA TYR A 95 13.79 7.58 3.93
C TYR A 95 13.00 6.29 3.80
N ARG A 96 12.20 5.97 4.83
CA ARG A 96 11.17 4.95 4.75
C ARG A 96 9.87 5.63 4.34
N ILE A 97 9.36 5.28 3.17
CA ILE A 97 8.08 5.76 2.66
C ILE A 97 7.05 4.69 3.05
N SER A 98 6.33 4.96 4.13
CA SER A 98 5.28 4.10 4.68
C SER A 98 4.15 4.97 5.22
N ASN A 99 2.94 4.44 5.22
CA ASN A 99 1.81 4.98 5.95
C ASN A 99 1.98 4.62 7.44
N PRO A 100 2.21 5.58 8.34
CA PRO A 100 2.50 5.29 9.75
C PRO A 100 1.25 5.31 10.64
N TYR A 101 0.06 5.52 10.06
CA TYR A 101 -1.15 5.72 10.85
C TYR A 101 -1.63 4.41 11.49
N ASP A 102 -2.11 4.50 12.72
CA ASP A 102 -2.98 3.49 13.33
C ASP A 102 -4.42 3.99 13.16
N ASP A 103 -4.93 3.93 11.93
CA ASP A 103 -6.24 4.44 11.54
C ASP A 103 -7.33 3.36 11.58
N GLY A 104 -6.96 2.09 11.61
CA GLY A 104 -7.90 0.98 11.51
C GLY A 104 -8.40 0.76 10.08
N VAL A 105 -7.66 1.23 9.06
CA VAL A 105 -7.98 1.07 7.66
C VAL A 105 -7.13 -0.07 7.07
N GLY A 106 -7.71 -1.25 7.03
CA GLY A 106 -7.16 -2.46 6.42
C GLY A 106 -7.89 -2.87 5.14
N LEU A 107 -7.64 -4.11 4.72
CA LEU A 107 -8.31 -4.71 3.55
C LEU A 107 -9.80 -4.96 3.77
N ASP A 108 -10.23 -5.13 5.03
CA ASP A 108 -11.64 -5.33 5.36
C ASP A 108 -12.45 -4.07 5.08
N GLU A 109 -11.94 -2.89 5.44
CA GLU A 109 -12.57 -1.61 5.15
C GLU A 109 -12.66 -1.37 3.63
N TYR A 110 -11.69 -1.87 2.86
CA TYR A 110 -11.72 -1.74 1.40
C TYR A 110 -12.83 -2.59 0.76
N VAL A 111 -13.11 -3.78 1.30
CA VAL A 111 -14.27 -4.59 0.88
C VAL A 111 -15.58 -3.86 1.19
N ASP A 112 -15.65 -3.24 2.37
CA ASP A 112 -16.85 -2.49 2.77
C ASP A 112 -17.06 -1.28 1.84
N TRP A 113 -16.00 -0.55 1.48
CA TRP A 113 -16.09 0.54 0.49
C TRP A 113 -16.43 0.08 -0.93
N LEU A 114 -15.98 -1.10 -1.35
CA LEU A 114 -16.39 -1.68 -2.63
C LEU A 114 -17.90 -1.99 -2.65
N ASN A 115 -18.42 -2.52 -1.54
CA ASN A 115 -19.87 -2.72 -1.37
C ASN A 115 -20.63 -1.38 -1.41
N ASP A 116 -20.16 -0.37 -0.68
CA ASP A 116 -20.76 0.98 -0.67
C ASP A 116 -20.74 1.63 -2.07
N ALA A 117 -19.73 1.31 -2.89
CA ALA A 117 -19.63 1.74 -4.29
C ALA A 117 -20.54 0.95 -5.25
N GLY A 118 -21.29 -0.04 -4.76
CA GLY A 118 -22.26 -0.81 -5.53
C GLY A 118 -21.74 -2.12 -6.13
N TYR A 119 -20.54 -2.57 -5.75
CA TYR A 119 -20.06 -3.91 -6.13
C TYR A 119 -20.62 -4.94 -5.14
N PRO A 120 -21.45 -5.90 -5.57
CA PRO A 120 -22.09 -6.85 -4.64
C PRO A 120 -21.09 -7.91 -4.18
N ILE A 121 -20.43 -7.67 -3.05
CA ILE A 121 -19.42 -8.57 -2.48
C ILE A 121 -19.95 -9.20 -1.19
N ARG A 122 -20.19 -10.52 -1.24
CA ARG A 122 -20.63 -11.31 -0.09
C ARG A 122 -19.43 -11.78 0.72
N ARG A 123 -19.48 -11.63 2.04
CA ARG A 123 -18.48 -12.22 2.94
C ARG A 123 -18.78 -13.69 3.25
N ILE A 124 -17.74 -14.51 3.29
CA ILE A 124 -17.76 -15.91 3.74
C ILE A 124 -17.00 -15.96 5.06
N ASP A 125 -17.71 -16.24 6.15
CA ASP A 125 -17.16 -16.09 7.52
C ASP A 125 -15.98 -17.04 7.79
N ASP A 126 -16.04 -18.26 7.27
CA ASP A 126 -14.96 -19.24 7.37
C ASP A 126 -13.88 -18.96 6.31
N TYR A 127 -12.68 -18.60 6.78
CA TYR A 127 -11.54 -18.30 5.90
C TYR A 127 -11.04 -19.52 5.12
N GLU A 128 -11.23 -20.75 5.61
CA GLU A 128 -10.86 -21.96 4.85
C GLU A 128 -11.89 -22.28 3.75
N GLN A 129 -13.13 -21.84 3.92
CA GLN A 129 -14.18 -22.00 2.92
C GLN A 129 -14.09 -20.98 1.79
N TRP A 130 -13.59 -19.78 2.12
CA TRP A 130 -13.37 -18.69 1.16
C TRP A 130 -12.22 -18.99 0.19
#